data_AF-A0A353R0H5-F1
#
_entry.id   AF-A0A353R0H5-F1
#
_cell.length_a   1.000
_cell.length_b   1.000
_cell.length_c   1.000
_cell.angle_alpha   90.00
_cell.angle_beta   90.00
_cell.angle_gamma   90.00
#
_symmetry.space_group_name_H-M   'P 1'
#
loop_
_entity.id
_entity.type
_entity.pdbx_description
1 polymer ?
#
loop_
_entity_poly.entity_id
_entity_poly.type
_entity_poly.pdbx_seq_one_letter_code
_entity_poly.pdbx_strand_id
1 'polypeptide(L)'
;MWLWQNPGTAVPTALLLTLGSYAMALGFYRRVGRPALLHPAITAMAIIIGVLVVGDIDYAHYFEGAAFIHFLLGPATVSLAVPLYRNLDHIRRIGWALPAALVTGAAFAAASAWTAGYWLDLGPV
;
A
#
# COMPACT_ATOMS: atom_id res chain seq x y z
N MET A 1 19.47 15.00 7.44
CA MET A 1 20.50 14.52 6.50
C MET A 1 21.37 13.40 7.08
N TRP A 2 21.81 13.44 8.35
CA TRP A 2 22.67 12.39 8.96
C TRP A 2 21.93 11.11 9.44
N LEU A 3 20.62 11.20 9.77
CA LEU A 3 19.84 10.09 10.35
C LEU A 3 19.53 8.94 9.38
N TRP A 4 19.56 9.17 8.08
CA TRP A 4 19.28 8.15 7.05
C TRP A 4 20.51 7.39 6.58
N GLN A 5 21.71 7.98 6.73
CA GLN A 5 22.97 7.35 6.33
C GLN A 5 23.39 6.25 7.32
N ASN A 6 22.82 6.23 8.53
CA ASN A 6 23.12 5.24 9.55
C ASN A 6 22.04 4.14 9.54
N PRO A 7 22.39 2.89 9.18
CA PRO A 7 21.40 1.80 9.10
C PRO A 7 20.70 1.52 10.44
N GLY A 8 21.35 1.82 11.57
CA GLY A 8 20.74 1.67 12.91
C GLY A 8 19.60 2.65 13.22
N THR A 9 19.59 3.84 12.61
CA THR A 9 18.54 4.87 12.82
C THR A 9 17.52 4.94 11.67
N ALA A 10 17.84 4.35 10.52
CA ALA A 10 16.95 4.33 9.36
C ALA A 10 15.66 3.55 9.67
N VAL A 11 15.76 2.34 10.21
CA VAL A 11 14.61 1.47 10.51
C VAL A 11 13.57 2.16 11.41
N PRO A 12 13.91 2.69 12.61
CA PRO A 12 12.92 3.34 13.47
C PRO A 12 12.34 4.61 12.83
N THR A 13 13.13 5.37 12.07
CA THR A 13 12.66 6.61 11.44
C THR A 13 11.65 6.32 10.33
N ALA A 14 11.87 5.27 9.51
CA ALA A 14 10.95 4.87 8.44
C ALA A 14 9.65 4.30 9.01
N LEU A 15 9.76 3.53 10.08
CA LEU A 15 8.60 2.99 10.78
C LEU A 15 7.77 4.11 11.42
N LEU A 16 8.40 5.06 12.10
CA LEU A 16 7.72 6.22 12.69
C LEU A 16 7.08 7.10 11.61
N LEU A 17 7.75 7.30 10.48
CA LEU A 17 7.19 8.05 9.35
C LEU A 17 5.95 7.35 8.79
N THR A 18 6.01 6.03 8.60
CA THR A 18 4.88 5.25 8.06
C THR A 18 3.72 5.19 9.05
N LEU A 19 3.98 4.89 10.32
CA LEU A 19 2.95 4.83 11.35
C LEU A 19 2.37 6.21 11.65
N GLY A 20 3.20 7.25 11.69
CA GLY A 20 2.79 8.63 11.92
C GLY A 20 1.92 9.16 10.79
N SER A 21 2.35 8.98 9.54
CA SER A 21 1.56 9.36 8.36
C SER A 21 0.24 8.59 8.29
N TYR A 22 0.25 7.28 8.58
CA TYR A 22 -0.98 6.49 8.64
C TYR A 22 -1.92 6.93 9.76
N ALA A 23 -1.41 7.23 10.96
CA ALA A 23 -2.21 7.72 12.07
C ALA A 23 -2.83 9.09 11.76
N MET A 24 -2.07 10.00 11.15
CA MET A 24 -2.57 11.30 10.69
C MET A 24 -3.64 11.13 9.61
N ALA A 25 -3.39 10.29 8.60
CA ALA A 25 -4.34 9.96 7.55
C ALA A 25 -5.62 9.34 8.11
N LEU A 26 -5.52 8.45 9.10
CA LEU A 26 -6.66 7.81 9.76
C LEU A 26 -7.46 8.83 10.59
N GLY A 27 -6.78 9.74 11.29
CA GLY A 27 -7.42 10.84 12.01
C GLY A 27 -8.18 11.77 11.08
N PHE A 28 -7.60 12.10 9.92
CA PHE A 28 -8.26 12.88 8.88
C PHE A 28 -9.46 12.13 8.28
N TYR A 29 -9.29 10.85 7.93
CA TYR A 29 -10.34 9.99 7.40
C TYR A 29 -11.56 9.91 8.33
N ARG A 30 -11.32 9.81 9.65
CA ARG A 30 -12.39 9.82 10.66
C ARG A 30 -13.08 11.17 10.77
N ARG A 31 -12.34 12.28 10.69
CA ARG A 31 -12.91 13.64 10.75
C ARG A 31 -13.75 14.00 9.53
N VAL A 32 -13.40 13.52 8.34
CA VAL A 32 -14.10 13.83 7.08
C VAL A 32 -15.31 12.90 6.84
N GLY A 33 -15.66 12.03 7.79
CA GLY A 33 -16.87 11.21 7.69
C GLY A 33 -16.71 9.95 6.84
N ARG A 34 -15.49 9.39 6.76
CA ARG A 34 -15.17 8.12 6.08
C ARG A 34 -15.48 8.07 4.57
N PRO A 35 -15.10 9.08 3.77
CA PRO A 35 -15.36 9.06 2.33
C PRO A 35 -14.58 7.92 1.65
N ALA A 36 -15.24 7.17 0.76
CA ALA A 36 -14.67 5.99 0.11
C ALA A 36 -13.36 6.26 -0.67
N LEU A 37 -13.15 7.50 -1.11
CA LEU A 37 -11.96 7.92 -1.86
C LEU A 37 -10.71 8.16 -0.99
N LEU A 38 -10.88 8.52 0.29
CA LEU A 38 -9.74 8.80 1.19
C LEU A 38 -9.39 7.54 1.99
N HIS A 39 -9.10 6.44 1.31
CA HIS A 39 -8.61 5.25 2.01
C HIS A 39 -7.34 5.64 2.80
N PRO A 40 -7.27 5.36 4.12
CA PRO A 40 -6.16 5.83 4.96
C PRO A 40 -4.78 5.43 4.44
N ALA A 41 -4.67 4.25 3.82
CA ALA A 41 -3.42 3.79 3.22
C ALA A 41 -2.99 4.64 2.00
N ILE A 42 -3.92 5.02 1.12
CA ILE A 42 -3.64 5.85 -0.06
C ILE A 42 -3.23 7.26 0.39
N THR A 43 -3.94 7.79 1.39
CA THR A 43 -3.63 9.11 1.95
C THR A 43 -2.27 9.11 2.66
N ALA A 44 -1.96 8.07 3.42
CA ALA A 44 -0.64 7.91 4.05
C ALA A 44 0.47 7.81 3.00
N MET A 45 0.26 7.04 1.92
CA MET A 45 1.21 6.92 0.81
C MET A 45 1.48 8.30 0.17
N ALA A 46 0.44 9.10 -0.09
CA ALA A 46 0.60 10.45 -0.62
C ALA A 46 1.41 11.36 0.32
N ILE A 47 1.17 11.27 1.64
CA ILE A 47 1.94 12.01 2.65
C ILE A 47 3.41 11.57 2.65
N ILE A 48 3.68 10.27 2.62
CA ILE A 48 5.05 9.72 2.58
C ILE A 48 5.77 10.20 1.33
N ILE A 49 5.15 10.11 0.15
CA ILE A 49 5.71 10.61 -1.11
C ILE A 49 6.04 12.10 -0.98
N GLY A 50 5.13 12.91 -0.44
CA GLY A 50 5.38 14.33 -0.21
C GLY A 50 6.58 14.60 0.70
N VAL A 51 6.73 13.82 1.78
CA VAL A 51 7.87 13.93 2.71
C VAL A 51 9.18 13.51 2.04
N LEU A 52 9.18 12.45 1.24
CA LEU A 52 10.38 11.99 0.52
C LEU A 52 10.82 13.03 -0.52
N VAL A 53 9.88 13.59 -1.28
CA VAL A 53 10.16 14.60 -2.31
C VAL A 53 10.67 15.91 -1.69
N VAL A 54 10.02 16.41 -0.64
CA VAL A 54 10.46 17.64 0.05
C VAL A 54 11.78 17.43 0.80
N GLY A 55 12.01 16.21 1.30
CA GLY A 55 13.22 15.83 2.03
C GLY A 55 14.42 15.46 1.15
N ASP A 56 14.26 15.40 -0.17
CA ASP A 56 15.24 14.88 -1.13
C ASP A 56 15.83 13.51 -0.70
N ILE A 57 14.95 12.63 -0.25
CA ILE A 57 15.32 11.30 0.27
C ILE A 57 15.10 10.28 -0.83
N ASP A 58 16.15 9.54 -1.15
CA ASP A 58 16.06 8.41 -2.07
C ASP A 58 15.12 7.32 -1.53
N TYR A 59 14.21 6.86 -2.39
CA TYR A 59 13.24 5.82 -2.06
C TYR A 59 13.90 4.54 -1.59
N ALA A 60 15.08 4.19 -2.14
CA ALA A 60 15.81 2.98 -1.75
C ALA A 60 16.16 2.99 -0.24
N HIS A 61 16.58 4.14 0.29
CA HIS A 61 16.90 4.29 1.72
C HIS A 61 15.67 4.19 2.62
N TYR A 62 14.53 4.74 2.18
CA TYR A 62 13.26 4.56 2.88
C TYR A 62 12.81 3.10 2.83
N PHE A 63 12.96 2.43 1.69
CA PHE A 63 12.56 1.05 1.48
C PHE A 63 13.36 0.08 2.37
N GLU A 64 14.67 0.29 2.50
CA GLU A 64 15.51 -0.45 3.46
C GLU A 64 15.04 -0.23 4.91
N GLY A 65 14.71 1.01 5.27
CA GLY A 65 14.15 1.31 6.59
C GLY A 65 12.78 0.67 6.85
N ALA A 66 11.97 0.46 5.80
CA ALA A 66 10.66 -0.16 5.87
C ALA A 66 10.69 -1.70 5.96
N ALA A 67 11.87 -2.32 6.06
CA ALA A 67 12.03 -3.78 6.14
C ALA A 67 11.17 -4.45 7.22
N PHE A 68 10.93 -3.78 8.35
CA PHE A 68 10.06 -4.30 9.41
C PHE A 68 8.59 -4.43 8.96
N ILE A 69 8.08 -3.51 8.15
CA ILE A 69 6.72 -3.56 7.61
C ILE A 69 6.61 -4.70 6.58
N HIS A 70 7.63 -4.89 5.75
CA HIS A 70 7.69 -6.01 4.82
C HIS A 70 7.73 -7.36 5.55
N PHE A 71 8.49 -7.46 6.65
CA PHE A 71 8.45 -8.64 7.52
C PHE A 71 7.07 -8.88 8.10
N LEU A 72 6.39 -7.83 8.58
CA LEU A 72 5.02 -7.90 9.11
C LEU A 72 3.97 -8.26 8.06
N LEU A 73 4.27 -8.13 6.76
CA LEU A 73 3.36 -8.52 5.69
C LEU A 73 3.08 -10.03 5.70
N GLY A 74 4.06 -10.85 6.10
CA GLY A 74 3.88 -12.30 6.26
C GLY A 74 2.82 -12.65 7.33
N PRO A 75 3.03 -12.25 8.60
CA PRO A 75 2.04 -12.41 9.66
C PRO A 75 0.69 -11.77 9.34
N ALA A 76 0.66 -10.61 8.67
CA ALA A 76 -0.58 -9.97 8.24
C ALA A 76 -1.35 -10.80 7.21
N THR A 77 -0.64 -11.38 6.22
CA THR A 77 -1.24 -12.23 5.19
C THR A 77 -1.78 -13.53 5.79
N VAL A 78 -1.04 -14.15 6.73
CA VAL A 78 -1.52 -15.32 7.47
C VAL A 78 -2.71 -14.96 8.37
N SER A 79 -2.67 -13.79 9.02
CA SER A 79 -3.78 -13.28 9.82
C SER A 79 -5.04 -13.04 8.99
N LEU A 80 -4.90 -12.70 7.70
CA LEU A 80 -6.01 -12.61 6.75
C LEU A 80 -6.46 -14.00 6.25
N ALA A 81 -5.56 -14.97 6.16
CA ALA A 81 -5.92 -16.34 5.79
C ALA A 81 -6.83 -17.00 6.83
N VAL A 82 -6.66 -16.68 8.12
CA VAL A 82 -7.50 -17.22 9.22
C VAL A 82 -9.00 -16.92 9.07
N PRO A 83 -9.48 -15.66 8.90
CA PRO A 83 -10.88 -15.37 8.67
C PRO A 83 -11.38 -15.93 7.33
N LEU A 84 -10.52 -16.01 6.30
CA LEU A 84 -10.84 -16.71 5.05
C LEU A 84 -11.12 -18.19 5.30
N TYR A 85 -10.25 -18.85 6.07
CA TYR A 85 -10.37 -20.25 6.45
C TYR A 85 -11.68 -20.51 7.21
N ARG A 86 -12.02 -19.63 8.16
CA ARG A 86 -13.28 -19.72 8.93
C ARG A 86 -14.54 -19.54 8.07
N ASN A 87 -14.43 -18.88 6.92
CA ASN A 87 -15.54 -18.63 6.01
C ASN A 87 -15.41 -19.42 4.69
N LEU A 88 -14.66 -20.53 4.68
CA LEU A 88 -14.45 -21.33 3.47
C LEU A 88 -15.74 -21.86 2.85
N ASP A 89 -16.74 -22.20 3.67
CA ASP A 89 -18.03 -22.66 3.16
C ASP A 89 -18.75 -21.58 2.35
N HIS A 90 -18.62 -20.32 2.76
CA HIS A 90 -19.16 -19.19 2.00
C HIS A 90 -18.38 -19.00 0.69
N ILE A 91 -17.06 -19.02 0.76
CA ILE A 91 -16.16 -18.90 -0.40
C ILE A 91 -16.42 -20.01 -1.42
N ARG A 92 -16.65 -21.25 -0.97
CA ARG A 92 -16.92 -22.39 -1.82
C ARG A 92 -18.26 -22.26 -2.57
N ARG A 93 -19.28 -21.62 -1.98
CA ARG A 93 -20.55 -21.33 -2.66
C ARG A 93 -20.37 -20.36 -3.83
N ILE A 94 -19.42 -19.44 -3.75
CA ILE A 94 -19.04 -18.49 -4.81
C ILE A 94 -17.74 -18.92 -5.52
N GLY A 95 -17.38 -20.21 -5.46
CA GLY A 95 -16.05 -20.70 -5.78
C GLY A 95 -15.57 -20.42 -7.20
N TRP A 96 -16.47 -20.35 -8.19
CA TRP A 96 -16.13 -19.96 -9.56
C TRP A 96 -16.20 -18.46 -9.81
N ALA A 97 -17.06 -17.73 -9.09
CA ALA A 97 -17.23 -16.30 -9.27
C ALA A 97 -16.00 -15.51 -8.77
N LEU A 98 -15.35 -15.96 -7.69
CA LEU A 98 -14.15 -15.31 -7.15
C LEU A 98 -12.95 -15.29 -8.11
N PRO A 99 -12.45 -16.43 -8.61
CA PRO A 99 -11.32 -16.43 -9.54
C PRO A 99 -11.69 -15.75 -10.87
N ALA A 100 -12.92 -15.92 -11.36
CA ALA A 100 -13.39 -15.21 -12.55
C ALA A 100 -13.33 -13.69 -12.34
N ALA A 101 -13.92 -13.17 -11.27
CA ALA A 101 -13.89 -11.75 -10.95
C ALA A 101 -12.46 -11.21 -10.78
N LEU A 102 -11.57 -11.97 -10.14
CA LEU A 102 -10.16 -11.59 -9.99
C LEU A 102 -9.44 -11.51 -11.33
N VAL A 103 -9.59 -12.52 -12.19
CA VAL A 103 -8.94 -12.54 -13.51
C VAL A 103 -9.50 -11.43 -14.40
N THR A 104 -10.83 -11.28 -14.47
CA THR A 104 -11.45 -10.23 -15.29
C THR A 104 -11.08 -8.84 -14.76
N GLY A 105 -11.08 -8.64 -13.44
CA GLY A 105 -10.68 -7.39 -12.82
C GLY A 105 -9.21 -7.05 -13.02
N ALA A 106 -8.30 -8.03 -12.87
CA ALA A 106 -6.87 -7.83 -13.12
C ALA A 106 -6.59 -7.53 -14.59
N ALA A 107 -7.21 -8.26 -15.51
CA ALA A 107 -7.10 -8.00 -16.95
C ALA A 107 -7.63 -6.60 -17.31
N PHE A 108 -8.78 -6.20 -16.74
CA PHE A 108 -9.34 -4.87 -16.95
C PHE A 108 -8.44 -3.77 -16.37
N ALA A 109 -7.87 -3.97 -15.19
CA ALA A 109 -6.92 -3.03 -14.58
C ALA A 109 -5.65 -2.87 -15.42
N ALA A 110 -5.07 -3.98 -15.90
CA ALA A 110 -3.90 -3.95 -16.77
C ALA A 110 -4.19 -3.27 -18.11
N ALA A 111 -5.32 -3.57 -18.74
CA ALA A 111 -5.75 -2.93 -19.98
C ALA A 111 -6.00 -1.42 -19.79
N SER A 112 -6.61 -1.03 -18.67
CA SER A 112 -6.84 0.37 -18.31
C SER A 112 -5.51 1.12 -18.11
N ALA A 113 -4.56 0.52 -17.40
CA ALA A 113 -3.23 1.11 -17.22
C ALA A 113 -2.48 1.25 -18.55
N TRP A 114 -2.51 0.22 -19.40
CA TRP A 114 -1.84 0.24 -20.71
C TRP A 114 -2.44 1.29 -21.65
N THR A 115 -3.78 1.37 -21.72
CA THR A 115 -4.46 2.39 -22.53
C THR A 115 -4.17 3.79 -22.01
N ALA A 116 -4.24 4.03 -20.71
CA ALA A 116 -3.90 5.34 -20.12
C ALA A 116 -2.44 5.75 -20.41
N GLY A 117 -1.50 4.80 -20.35
CA GLY A 117 -0.09 5.02 -20.71
C GLY A 117 0.07 5.42 -22.18
N TYR A 118 -0.63 4.73 -23.09
CA TYR A 118 -0.65 5.07 -24.52
C TYR A 118 -1.21 6.48 -24.78
N TRP A 119 -2.28 6.88 -24.07
CA TRP A 119 -2.86 8.23 -24.18
C TRP A 119 -1.94 9.34 -23.63
N LEU A 120 -1.08 9.02 -22.66
CA LEU A 120 -0.13 9.94 -22.06
C LEU A 120 1.22 9.98 -22.80
N ASP A 121 1.34 9.30 -23.94
CA ASP A 121 2.55 9.16 -24.75
C ASP A 121 3.76 8.62 -23.96
N LEU A 122 3.46 7.87 -22.88
CA LEU A 122 4.44 7.10 -22.14
C LEU A 122 4.72 5.84 -22.98
N GLY A 123 5.71 5.93 -23.87
CA GLY A 123 6.14 4.81 -24.70
C GLY A 123 6.38 3.53 -23.90
N PRO A 124 6.23 2.34 -24.50
CA PRO A 124 6.29 1.08 -23.78
C PRO A 124 7.69 0.91 -23.16
N VAL A 125 7.72 0.89 -21.82
CA VAL A 125 8.86 0.37 -21.03
C VAL A 125 8.84 -1.15 -21.02
#